data_AF-A0A542UEI7-F1
#
_entry.id   AF-A0A542UEI7-F1
#
_cell.length_a   1.000
_cell.length_b   1.000
_cell.length_c   1.000
_cell.angle_alpha   90.00
_cell.angle_beta   90.00
_cell.angle_gamma   90.00
#
_symmetry.space_group_name_H-M   'P 1'
#
loop_
_entity.id
_entity.type
_entity.pdbx_description
1 polymer ?
#
loop_
_entity_poly.entity_id
_entity_poly.type
_entity_poly.pdbx_seq_one_letter_code
_entity_poly.pdbx_strand_id
1 'polypeptide(L)'
;MLTVRLLPEDELAGVADPERCVEPAVPRRTEGTITVRALRLTPADLVRLRIETDLALADMRTEVMRAGAAWRQRLAQWHADGRAAVEANELDTALLSRVLQGLRASL
;
A
#
# COMPACT_ATOMS: atom_id res chain seq x y z
N MET A 1 12.04 10.70 -8.42
CA MET A 1 11.97 11.87 -9.30
C MET A 1 11.79 11.34 -10.72
N LEU A 2 10.71 11.71 -11.41
CA LEU A 2 10.48 11.33 -12.80
C LEU A 2 11.20 12.36 -13.67
N THR A 3 12.20 11.91 -14.42
CA THR A 3 12.92 12.77 -15.37
C THR A 3 12.26 12.61 -16.73
N VAL A 4 11.86 13.72 -17.32
CA VAL A 4 11.19 13.76 -18.62
C VAL A 4 12.12 14.45 -19.61
N ARG A 5 12.45 13.77 -20.72
CA ARG A 5 13.21 14.33 -21.83
C ARG A 5 12.32 14.39 -23.08
N LEU A 6 12.37 15.51 -23.79
CA LEU A 6 11.83 15.65 -25.15
C LEU A 6 12.87 15.06 -26.11
N LEU A 7 12.44 14.14 -26.99
CA LEU A 7 13.32 13.50 -27.98
C LEU A 7 13.50 14.44 -29.19
N PRO A 8 14.73 14.65 -29.69
CA PRO A 8 14.98 15.44 -30.89
C PRO A 8 14.59 14.67 -32.17
N GLU A 9 14.27 15.43 -33.23
CA GLU A 9 13.62 14.96 -34.47
C GLU A 9 14.41 13.88 -35.24
N ASP A 10 15.73 13.86 -35.09
CA ASP A 10 16.65 12.88 -35.66
C ASP A 10 16.58 11.50 -35.00
N GLU A 11 16.29 11.44 -33.69
CA GLU A 11 16.04 10.18 -32.95
C GLU A 11 14.63 9.61 -33.22
N LEU A 12 13.79 10.36 -33.96
CA LEU A 12 12.41 10.03 -34.30
C LEU A 12 12.26 9.50 -35.74
N ALA A 13 13.34 9.37 -36.50
CA ALA A 13 13.33 8.84 -37.87
C ALA A 13 12.79 7.39 -37.90
N GLY A 14 11.64 7.20 -38.57
CA GLY A 14 10.90 5.92 -38.63
C GLY A 14 9.67 5.85 -37.71
N VAL A 15 9.45 6.87 -36.87
CA VAL A 15 8.22 7.08 -36.11
C VAL A 15 7.31 8.00 -36.91
N ALA A 16 6.07 7.59 -37.15
CA ALA A 16 5.16 8.27 -38.08
C ALA A 16 4.76 9.71 -37.68
N ASP A 17 5.09 10.17 -36.46
CA ASP A 17 4.76 11.52 -35.96
C ASP A 17 5.77 12.00 -34.89
N PRO A 18 6.84 12.73 -35.28
CA PRO A 18 7.95 13.16 -34.41
C PRO A 18 7.56 14.14 -33.29
N GLU A 19 6.52 14.96 -33.42
CA GLU A 19 6.16 15.96 -32.39
C GLU A 19 5.53 15.35 -31.12
N ARG A 20 5.48 14.02 -31.02
CA ARG A 20 4.55 13.30 -30.13
C ARG A 20 5.18 12.21 -29.29
N CYS A 21 6.45 12.29 -28.86
CA CYS A 21 7.02 11.29 -27.95
C CYS A 21 7.71 11.91 -26.73
N VAL A 22 7.28 11.47 -25.55
CA VAL A 22 7.89 11.80 -24.27
C VAL A 22 8.63 10.57 -23.76
N GLU A 23 9.84 10.75 -23.25
CA GLU A 23 10.66 9.65 -22.71
C GLU A 23 10.83 9.77 -21.18
N PRO A 24 9.84 9.32 -20.38
CA PRO A 24 10.02 9.22 -18.94
C PRO A 24 11.00 8.10 -18.58
N ALA A 25 11.97 8.43 -17.74
CA ALA A 25 12.82 7.47 -17.07
C ALA A 25 12.05 6.87 -15.87
N VAL A 26 11.55 5.64 -16.02
CA VAL A 26 10.76 4.98 -14.97
C VAL A 26 11.67 4.06 -14.16
N PRO A 27 11.92 4.37 -12.87
CA PRO A 27 12.65 3.47 -11.99
C PRO A 27 11.77 2.26 -11.66
N ARG A 28 12.26 1.06 -11.92
CA ARG A 28 11.68 -0.21 -11.45
C ARG A 28 12.62 -0.83 -10.42
N ARG A 29 12.06 -1.15 -9.27
CA ARG A 29 12.76 -1.92 -8.24
C ARG A 29 12.46 -3.40 -8.43
N THR A 30 13.50 -4.20 -8.58
CA THR A 30 13.41 -5.66 -8.67
C THR A 30 14.51 -6.25 -7.79
N GLU A 31 14.14 -7.08 -6.82
CA GLU A 31 15.09 -7.81 -5.95
C GLU A 31 16.20 -6.92 -5.34
N GLY A 32 15.83 -5.75 -4.82
CA GLY A 32 16.77 -4.82 -4.18
C GLY A 32 17.53 -3.90 -5.13
N THR A 33 17.51 -4.15 -6.44
CA THR A 33 18.18 -3.33 -7.46
C THR A 33 17.20 -2.37 -8.12
N ILE A 34 17.61 -1.12 -8.38
CA ILE A 34 16.81 -0.13 -9.12
C ILE A 34 17.32 -0.10 -10.56
N THR A 35 16.50 -0.55 -11.51
CA THR A 35 16.76 -0.40 -12.94
C THR A 35 15.93 0.76 -13.49
N VAL A 36 16.49 1.52 -14.42
CA VAL A 36 15.78 2.64 -15.06
C VAL A 36 15.45 2.22 -16.49
N ARG A 37 14.16 2.15 -16.83
CA ARG A 37 13.71 1.89 -18.20
C ARG A 37 13.17 3.18 -18.80
N ALA A 38 13.76 3.63 -19.89
CA ALA A 38 13.21 4.67 -20.74
C ALA A 38 12.01 4.10 -21.51
N LEU A 39 10.88 4.81 -21.48
CA LEU A 39 9.67 4.44 -22.21
C LEU A 39 9.37 5.52 -23.22
N ARG A 40 9.15 5.17 -24.49
CA ARG A 40 8.66 6.14 -25.49
C ARG A 40 7.13 6.12 -25.46
N LEU A 41 6.52 7.23 -25.07
CA LEU A 41 5.07 7.34 -24.92
C LEU A 41 4.53 8.50 -25.75
N THR A 42 3.40 8.29 -26.40
CA THR A 42 2.68 9.38 -27.07
C THR A 42 1.85 10.21 -26.08
N PRO A 43 1.42 11.44 -26.43
CA PRO A 43 0.45 12.18 -25.62
C PRO A 43 -0.82 11.38 -25.33
N ALA A 44 -1.32 10.60 -26.29
CA ALA A 44 -2.48 9.72 -26.08
C ALA A 44 -2.18 8.63 -25.05
N ASP A 45 -0.98 8.04 -25.08
CA ASP A 45 -0.55 7.07 -24.08
C ASP A 45 -0.44 7.68 -22.68
N LEU A 46 0.02 8.94 -22.57
CA LEU A 46 0.08 9.64 -21.29
C LEU A 46 -1.31 9.91 -20.72
N VAL A 47 -2.27 10.32 -21.56
CA VAL A 47 -3.67 10.51 -21.15
C VAL A 47 -4.26 9.18 -20.69
N ARG A 48 -4.07 8.10 -21.46
CA ARG A 48 -4.52 6.76 -21.08
C ARG A 48 -3.90 6.31 -19.76
N LEU A 49 -2.58 6.43 -19.61
CA LEU A 49 -1.87 6.07 -18.39
C LEU A 49 -2.39 6.84 -17.18
N ARG A 50 -2.70 8.13 -17.35
CA ARG A 50 -3.29 8.94 -16.29
C ARG A 50 -4.64 8.40 -15.84
N ILE A 51 -5.54 8.10 -16.79
CA ILE A 51 -6.87 7.56 -16.51
C ILE A 51 -6.76 6.20 -15.80
N GLU A 52 -5.93 5.29 -16.33
CA GLU A 52 -5.70 3.97 -15.74
C GLU A 52 -5.12 4.07 -14.33
N THR A 53 -4.19 5.00 -14.10
CA THR A 53 -3.60 5.24 -12.77
C THR A 53 -4.63 5.79 -11.80
N ASP A 54 -5.47 6.74 -12.22
CA ASP A 54 -6.51 7.32 -11.35
C ASP A 54 -7.55 6.27 -10.95
N LEU A 55 -7.93 5.38 -11.88
CA LEU A 55 -8.81 4.23 -11.60
C LEU A 55 -8.15 3.26 -10.60
N ALA A 56 -6.91 2.84 -10.86
CA ALA A 56 -6.18 1.94 -9.97
C ALA A 56 -6.00 2.53 -8.56
N LEU A 57 -5.74 3.84 -8.45
CA LEU A 57 -5.65 4.52 -7.16
C LEU A 57 -7.00 4.58 -6.44
N ALA A 58 -8.10 4.77 -7.15
CA ALA A 58 -9.44 4.72 -6.57
C ALA A 58 -9.78 3.33 -6.02
N ASP A 59 -9.42 2.28 -6.75
CA ASP A 59 -9.60 0.89 -6.31
C ASP A 59 -8.77 0.59 -5.07
N MET A 60 -7.47 0.95 -5.08
CA MET A 60 -6.60 0.77 -3.91
C MET A 60 -7.14 1.49 -2.68
N ARG A 61 -7.62 2.73 -2.82
CA ARG A 61 -8.24 3.48 -1.72
C ARG A 61 -9.48 2.77 -1.20
N THR A 62 -10.33 2.26 -2.08
CA THR A 62 -11.53 1.51 -1.70
C THR A 62 -11.17 0.26 -0.89
N GLU A 63 -10.20 -0.52 -1.36
CA GLU A 63 -9.73 -1.72 -0.64
C GLU A 63 -9.12 -1.38 0.72
N VAL A 64 -8.29 -0.32 0.80
CA VAL A 64 -7.71 0.13 2.06
C VAL A 64 -8.80 0.54 3.06
N MET A 65 -9.82 1.27 2.60
CA MET A 65 -10.94 1.67 3.45
C MET A 65 -11.76 0.46 3.94
N ARG A 66 -12.01 -0.53 3.06
CA ARG A 66 -12.69 -1.77 3.42
C ARG A 66 -11.89 -2.58 4.44
N ALA A 67 -10.59 -2.76 4.22
CA ALA A 67 -9.71 -3.45 5.14
C ALA A 67 -9.65 -2.74 6.50
N GLY A 68 -9.56 -1.41 6.51
CA GLY A 68 -9.59 -0.61 7.73
C GLY A 68 -10.90 -0.74 8.50
N ALA A 69 -12.04 -0.76 7.82
CA ALA A 69 -13.35 -0.99 8.44
C ALA A 69 -13.44 -2.39 9.07
N ALA A 70 -13.04 -3.43 8.32
CA ALA A 70 -13.03 -4.81 8.81
C ALA A 70 -12.08 -5.02 10.00
N TRP A 71 -10.94 -4.31 10.02
CA TRP A 71 -10.03 -4.31 11.16
C TRP A 71 -10.67 -3.67 12.40
N ARG A 72 -11.29 -2.48 12.25
CA ARG A 72 -11.98 -1.80 13.37
C ARG A 72 -13.11 -2.66 13.94
N GLN A 73 -13.88 -3.33 13.10
CA GLN A 73 -14.95 -4.21 13.54
C GLN A 73 -14.39 -5.40 14.35
N ARG A 74 -13.34 -6.06 13.86
CA ARG A 74 -12.70 -7.16 14.60
C ARG A 74 -12.11 -6.71 15.93
N LEU A 75 -11.50 -5.53 15.97
CA LEU A 75 -10.96 -4.96 17.21
C LEU A 75 -12.08 -4.66 18.22
N ALA A 76 -13.19 -4.08 17.76
CA ALA A 76 -14.34 -3.80 18.61
C ALA A 76 -14.95 -5.09 19.18
N GLN A 77 -15.06 -6.13 18.35
CA GLN A 77 -15.52 -7.46 18.79
C GLN A 77 -14.57 -8.03 19.86
N TRP A 78 -13.26 -8.03 19.60
CA TRP A 78 -12.28 -8.53 20.55
C TRP A 78 -12.34 -7.80 21.91
N HIS A 79 -12.55 -6.48 21.90
CA HIS A 79 -12.76 -5.73 23.14
C HIS A 79 -14.08 -6.08 23.84
N ALA A 80 -15.15 -6.35 23.10
CA ALA A 80 -16.42 -6.79 23.67
C ALA A 80 -16.29 -8.17 24.30
N ASP A 81 -15.67 -9.12 23.59
CA ASP A 81 -15.39 -10.47 24.09
C ASP A 81 -14.52 -10.42 25.35
N GLY A 82 -13.47 -9.59 25.34
CA GLY A 82 -12.62 -9.38 26.51
C GLY A 82 -13.36 -8.81 27.71
N ARG A 83 -14.30 -7.86 27.51
CA ARG A 83 -15.15 -7.37 28.60
C ARG A 83 -16.09 -8.45 29.11
N ALA A 84 -16.73 -9.20 28.22
CA ALA A 84 -17.63 -10.28 28.58
C ALA A 84 -16.91 -11.38 29.40
N ALA A 85 -15.69 -11.76 29.01
CA ALA A 85 -14.88 -12.72 29.76
C ALA A 85 -14.53 -12.22 31.17
N VAL A 86 -14.21 -10.92 31.31
CA VAL A 86 -13.99 -10.30 32.62
C VAL A 86 -15.26 -10.32 33.47
N GLU A 87 -16.40 -9.92 32.91
CA GLU A 87 -17.70 -9.89 33.60
C GLU A 87 -18.20 -11.29 34.00
N ALA A 88 -17.97 -12.28 33.14
CA ALA A 88 -18.26 -13.69 33.42
C ALA A 88 -17.33 -14.29 34.49
N ASN A 89 -16.35 -13.52 34.98
CA ASN A 89 -15.28 -13.99 35.86
C ASN A 89 -14.52 -15.19 35.25
N GLU A 90 -14.49 -15.28 33.92
CA GLU A 90 -13.63 -16.14 33.11
C GLU A 90 -12.21 -15.55 33.00
N LEU A 91 -11.92 -14.47 33.72
CA LEU A 91 -10.57 -14.27 34.20
C LEU A 91 -10.19 -15.54 34.94
N ASP A 92 -9.20 -16.28 34.45
CA ASP A 92 -8.64 -17.40 35.19
C ASP A 92 -8.07 -16.82 36.50
N THR A 93 -8.94 -16.71 37.49
CA THR A 93 -8.66 -16.15 38.81
C THR A 93 -7.60 -17.01 39.49
N ALA A 94 -7.44 -18.27 39.07
CA ALA A 94 -6.34 -19.13 39.47
C ALA A 94 -5.02 -18.76 38.79
N LEU A 95 -5.01 -18.27 37.54
CA LEU A 95 -3.83 -17.68 36.90
C LEU A 95 -3.46 -16.33 37.54
N LEU A 96 -4.45 -15.45 37.74
CA LEU A 96 -4.25 -14.14 38.39
C LEU A 96 -3.77 -14.29 39.84
N SER A 97 -4.34 -15.23 40.60
CA SER A 97 -3.88 -15.55 41.95
C SER A 97 -2.47 -16.14 41.97
N ARG A 98 -2.12 -17.00 41.00
CA ARG A 98 -0.75 -17.54 40.87
C ARG A 98 0.27 -16.44 40.55
N VAL A 99 -0.07 -15.51 39.65
CA VAL A 99 0.80 -14.38 39.30
C VAL A 99 0.99 -13.45 40.51
N LEU A 100 -0.09 -13.12 41.22
CA LEU A 100 -0.01 -12.29 42.43
C LEU A 100 0.76 -12.96 43.57
N GLN A 101 0.61 -14.28 43.76
CA GLN A 101 1.42 -15.05 44.71
C GLN A 101 2.89 -15.08 44.31
N GLY A 102 3.19 -15.28 43.03
CA GLY A 102 4.55 -15.24 42.50
C GLY A 102 5.23 -13.90 42.75
N LEU A 103 4.53 -12.80 42.46
CA LEU A 103 5.02 -11.44 42.69
C LEU A 103 5.28 -11.14 44.18
N ARG A 104 4.41 -11.62 45.08
CA ARG A 104 4.61 -11.50 46.53
C ARG A 104 5.78 -12.30 47.07
N ALA A 105 6.11 -13.43 46.45
CA ALA A 105 7.24 -14.27 46.88
C ALA A 105 8.59 -13.76 46.34
N SER A 106 8.57 -12.86 45.35
CA SER A 106 9.75 -12.24 44.76
C SER A 106 10.10 -10.85 45.30
N LEU A 107 9.32 -10.34 46.27
CA LEU A 107 9.60 -9.13 47.06
C LEU A 107 10.08 -9.54 48.46
#